data_AF-S5M232-F1
#
_entry.id   AF-S5M232-F1
#
_cell.length_a   1.000
_cell.length_b   1.000
_cell.length_c   1.000
_cell.angle_alpha   90.00
_cell.angle_beta   90.00
_cell.angle_gamma   90.00
#
_symmetry.space_group_name_H-M   'P 1'
#
loop_
_entity.id
_entity.type
_entity.pdbx_description
1 polymer ?
#
loop_
_entity_poly.entity_id
_entity_poly.type
_entity_poly.pdbx_seq_one_letter_code
_entity_poly.pdbx_strand_id
1 'polypeptide(L)'
;MKKILTTLLGAIFLSTQTLQVSGFVESEVTQYNYKNEIKTINNLSTFNDINYKSFIPPSQKQNNQQKVMYYGRVLKYYYANNIKLEDNIDFEVLFTESNNTNKSLAIQNLLASTINISIYGSSSDAEFFAETFSKWLNTPDEQKNKSWEITNHFFITVFPELLKNGSILNEAAESNIVNAVQRNIIGNKYDTTLDGKSGSLNLKYNINLTSYLSQASSYISSQTSVSIDQYNLNEISKNWFNDSYTKASENSIASFKEFNKNYYASFDELDEILNKNSLDSNSVSRLPYKKVYDNLEENYLISTPMFQGESEKWTKQDTQNLKDLTLFLYNMIYSITNNASWTQNILTGFIISPDYPLADTQEGVMGYTSTASYIQNQQVTSTAYSFIVLTGISLTFKEYNSQYTQGFWSSPSKYNVLIHEFGHVVDAFASKLNTYRNETYKNDISYKEMYSGNIFGDYTAQKQTFVEFISKPGVIIAILAGTTILIVFFTSFAVGNYRRKKNK
;
A
#
# COMPACT_ATOMS: atom_id res chain seq x y z
N MET A 1 -52.05 -31.48 -20.85
CA MET A 1 -51.36 -30.30 -20.27
C MET A 1 -50.96 -30.48 -18.81
N LYS A 2 -51.88 -30.77 -17.87
CA LYS A 2 -51.57 -30.82 -16.43
C LYS A 2 -50.41 -31.78 -16.06
N LYS A 3 -50.40 -33.02 -16.59
CA LYS A 3 -49.31 -34.00 -16.36
C LYS A 3 -47.95 -33.56 -16.91
N ILE A 4 -47.91 -32.96 -18.09
CA ILE A 4 -46.67 -32.48 -18.72
C ILE A 4 -46.06 -31.34 -17.87
N LEU A 5 -46.90 -30.44 -17.35
CA LEU A 5 -46.46 -29.34 -16.48
C LEU A 5 -45.91 -29.86 -15.13
N THR A 6 -46.50 -30.92 -14.56
CA THR A 6 -46.01 -31.49 -13.28
C THR A 6 -44.67 -32.21 -13.47
N THR A 7 -44.49 -32.93 -14.58
CA THR A 7 -43.21 -33.57 -14.91
C THR A 7 -42.11 -32.54 -15.20
N LEU A 8 -42.45 -31.44 -15.89
CA LEU A 8 -41.50 -30.36 -16.15
C LEU A 8 -41.07 -29.63 -14.87
N LEU A 9 -42.02 -29.32 -13.97
CA LEU A 9 -41.72 -28.71 -12.67
C LEU A 9 -40.91 -29.64 -11.76
N GLY A 10 -41.19 -30.94 -11.77
CA GLY A 10 -40.39 -31.94 -11.06
C GLY A 10 -38.96 -32.05 -11.59
N ALA A 11 -38.77 -32.02 -12.92
CA ALA A 11 -37.45 -32.01 -13.54
C ALA A 11 -36.66 -30.73 -13.24
N ILE A 12 -37.32 -29.56 -13.25
CA ILE A 12 -36.70 -28.29 -12.85
C ILE A 12 -36.28 -28.33 -11.38
N PHE A 13 -37.15 -28.81 -10.48
CA PHE A 13 -36.84 -28.91 -9.06
C PHE A 13 -35.72 -29.92 -8.76
N LEU A 14 -35.67 -31.07 -9.44
CA LEU A 14 -34.53 -31.98 -9.34
C LEU A 14 -33.25 -31.33 -9.87
N SER A 15 -33.32 -30.62 -11.00
CA SER A 15 -32.14 -29.98 -11.59
C SER A 15 -31.55 -28.89 -10.69
N THR A 16 -32.39 -28.08 -10.04
CA THR A 16 -31.93 -27.05 -9.09
C THR A 16 -31.34 -27.68 -7.83
N GLN A 17 -31.95 -28.74 -7.30
CA GLN A 17 -31.39 -29.49 -6.17
C GLN A 17 -30.03 -30.14 -6.54
N THR A 18 -29.90 -30.72 -7.73
CA THR A 18 -28.61 -31.29 -8.18
C THR A 18 -27.53 -30.23 -8.36
N LEU A 19 -27.89 -29.03 -8.86
CA LEU A 19 -26.95 -27.91 -9.01
C LEU A 19 -26.52 -27.33 -7.65
N GLN A 20 -27.43 -27.27 -6.68
CA GLN A 20 -27.12 -26.84 -5.32
C GLN A 20 -26.22 -27.85 -4.60
N VAL A 21 -26.51 -29.14 -4.73
CA VAL A 21 -25.67 -30.22 -4.17
C VAL A 21 -24.30 -30.24 -4.84
N SER A 22 -24.20 -30.07 -6.16
CA SER A 22 -22.91 -30.03 -6.85
C SER A 22 -22.07 -28.83 -6.41
N GLY A 23 -22.68 -27.64 -6.28
CA GLY A 23 -21.98 -26.45 -5.80
C GLY A 23 -21.51 -26.59 -4.34
N PHE A 24 -22.33 -27.20 -3.48
CA PHE A 24 -21.93 -27.50 -2.10
C PHE A 24 -20.76 -28.48 -2.04
N VAL A 25 -20.84 -29.61 -2.77
CA VAL A 25 -19.76 -30.62 -2.83
C VAL A 25 -18.47 -30.02 -3.37
N GLU A 26 -18.54 -29.22 -4.44
CA GLU A 26 -17.37 -28.54 -5.01
C GLU A 26 -16.74 -27.58 -3.99
N SER A 27 -17.57 -26.88 -3.20
CA SER A 27 -17.09 -25.99 -2.16
C SER A 27 -16.37 -26.73 -1.02
N GLU A 28 -16.92 -27.85 -0.56
CA GLU A 28 -16.34 -28.70 0.49
C GLU A 28 -15.05 -29.38 0.04
N VAL A 29 -15.01 -29.93 -1.18
CA VAL A 29 -13.80 -30.52 -1.77
C VAL A 29 -12.70 -29.48 -1.90
N THR A 30 -13.03 -28.27 -2.34
CA THR A 30 -12.04 -27.19 -2.44
C THR A 30 -11.50 -26.80 -1.06
N GLN A 31 -12.36 -26.68 -0.05
CA GLN A 31 -11.92 -26.37 1.31
C GLN A 31 -11.06 -27.49 1.91
N TYR A 32 -11.41 -28.75 1.67
CA TYR A 32 -10.63 -29.90 2.11
C TYR A 32 -9.24 -29.92 1.48
N ASN A 33 -9.15 -29.73 0.15
CA ASN A 33 -7.89 -29.71 -0.58
C ASN A 33 -6.99 -28.58 -0.07
N TYR A 34 -7.55 -27.38 0.12
CA TYR A 34 -6.82 -26.24 0.67
C TYR A 34 -6.30 -26.49 2.10
N LYS A 35 -7.10 -27.11 2.98
CA LYS A 35 -6.63 -27.52 4.32
C LYS A 35 -5.52 -28.57 4.24
N ASN A 36 -5.61 -29.50 3.29
CA ASN A 36 -4.60 -30.52 3.09
C ASN A 36 -3.28 -29.95 2.54
N GLU A 37 -3.34 -28.94 1.66
CA GLU A 37 -2.20 -28.16 1.19
C GLU A 37 -1.51 -27.48 2.39
N ILE A 38 -2.25 -26.73 3.22
CA ILE A 38 -1.70 -26.10 4.45
C ILE A 38 -1.05 -27.14 5.36
N LYS A 39 -1.73 -28.26 5.60
CA LYS A 39 -1.23 -29.35 6.44
C LYS A 39 0.12 -29.87 5.91
N THR A 40 0.21 -30.08 4.60
CA THR A 40 1.39 -30.63 3.92
C THR A 40 2.55 -29.65 4.00
N ILE A 41 2.34 -28.39 3.60
CA ILE A 41 3.38 -27.35 3.57
C ILE A 41 3.97 -27.10 4.97
N ASN A 42 3.15 -27.19 6.01
CA ASN A 42 3.57 -26.97 7.40
C ASN A 42 4.02 -28.25 8.12
N ASN A 43 4.06 -29.41 7.45
CA ASN A 43 4.38 -30.71 8.04
C ASN A 43 3.53 -31.07 9.27
N LEU A 44 2.22 -30.82 9.21
CA LEU A 44 1.27 -31.05 10.31
C LEU A 44 0.65 -32.45 10.26
N SER A 45 0.28 -33.00 11.42
CA SER A 45 -0.33 -34.34 11.50
C SER A 45 -1.82 -34.30 11.14
N THR A 46 -2.54 -33.33 11.70
CA THR A 46 -3.99 -33.18 11.59
C THR A 46 -4.40 -31.74 11.23
N PHE A 47 -5.64 -31.54 10.80
CA PHE A 47 -6.17 -30.19 10.54
C PHE A 47 -6.35 -29.35 11.81
N ASN A 48 -6.45 -30.00 12.98
CA ASN A 48 -6.57 -29.31 14.26
C ASN A 48 -5.24 -28.67 14.68
N ASP A 49 -4.12 -29.11 14.10
CA ASP A 49 -2.79 -28.55 14.39
C ASP A 49 -2.54 -27.23 13.64
N ILE A 50 -3.40 -26.87 12.68
CA ILE A 50 -3.31 -25.58 11.97
C ILE A 50 -3.58 -24.46 12.98
N ASN A 51 -2.59 -23.59 13.16
CA ASN A 51 -2.63 -22.47 14.10
C ASN A 51 -2.01 -21.20 13.46
N TYR A 52 -2.03 -20.07 14.17
CA TYR A 52 -1.54 -18.78 13.66
C TYR A 52 -0.03 -18.76 13.31
N LYS A 53 0.76 -19.71 13.83
CA LYS A 53 2.17 -19.92 13.46
C LYS A 53 2.35 -20.82 12.24
N SER A 54 1.28 -21.33 11.64
CA SER A 54 1.31 -22.02 10.35
C SER A 54 1.35 -21.01 9.20
N PHE A 55 2.02 -21.35 8.11
CA PHE A 55 1.93 -20.62 6.86
C PHE A 55 0.59 -20.96 6.19
N ILE A 56 -0.26 -19.96 6.03
CA ILE A 56 -1.60 -20.09 5.44
C ILE A 56 -1.59 -19.26 4.14
N PRO A 57 -1.33 -19.87 2.96
CA PRO A 57 -1.25 -19.12 1.71
C PRO A 57 -2.61 -18.50 1.36
N PRO A 58 -2.69 -17.42 0.55
CA PRO A 58 -3.96 -16.92 0.06
C PRO A 58 -4.74 -18.03 -0.67
N SER A 59 -6.03 -18.19 -0.38
CA SER A 59 -6.81 -19.29 -0.95
C SER A 59 -6.84 -19.19 -2.48
N GLN A 60 -6.73 -20.31 -3.18
CA GLN A 60 -6.70 -20.31 -4.66
C GLN A 60 -7.97 -19.76 -5.33
N LYS A 61 -9.07 -19.57 -4.59
CA LYS A 61 -10.30 -18.91 -5.06
C LYS A 61 -10.18 -17.38 -5.13
N GLN A 62 -9.15 -16.80 -4.52
CA GLN A 62 -8.96 -15.35 -4.52
C GLN A 62 -8.23 -14.89 -5.79
N ASN A 63 -8.40 -13.60 -6.11
CA ASN A 63 -7.91 -12.92 -7.32
C ASN A 63 -6.48 -13.35 -7.69
N ASN A 64 -6.22 -13.60 -8.99
CA ASN A 64 -4.91 -13.89 -9.56
C ASN A 64 -3.79 -12.96 -9.04
N GLN A 65 -4.12 -11.71 -8.72
CA GLN A 65 -3.20 -10.75 -8.11
C GLN A 65 -2.55 -11.27 -6.82
N GLN A 66 -3.27 -11.99 -5.98
CA GLN A 66 -2.72 -12.54 -4.74
C GLN A 66 -1.75 -13.69 -4.95
N LYS A 67 -1.70 -14.29 -6.15
CA LYS A 67 -0.66 -15.28 -6.50
C LYS A 67 0.66 -14.63 -6.91
N VAL A 68 0.64 -13.33 -7.20
CA VAL A 68 1.81 -12.55 -7.63
C VAL A 68 2.19 -11.41 -6.67
N MET A 69 1.35 -11.12 -5.68
CA MET A 69 1.62 -10.10 -4.65
C MET A 69 1.31 -10.68 -3.26
N TYR A 70 2.07 -11.71 -2.89
CA TYR A 70 1.83 -12.51 -1.68
C TYR A 70 2.86 -12.25 -0.57
N TYR A 71 3.88 -11.41 -0.78
CA TYR A 71 4.94 -11.28 0.21
C TYR A 71 4.46 -10.62 1.52
N GLY A 72 3.34 -9.90 1.49
CA GLY A 72 2.67 -9.49 2.72
C GLY A 72 2.19 -10.66 3.56
N ARG A 73 1.68 -11.75 2.95
CA ARG A 73 1.33 -12.98 3.67
C ARG A 73 2.56 -13.61 4.32
N VAL A 74 3.67 -13.65 3.57
CA VAL A 74 4.95 -14.18 4.07
C VAL A 74 5.43 -13.38 5.27
N LEU A 75 5.33 -12.05 5.22
CA LEU A 75 5.72 -11.17 6.30
C LEU A 75 4.83 -11.34 7.54
N LYS A 76 3.50 -11.46 7.37
CA LYS A 76 2.56 -11.76 8.46
C LYS A 76 2.88 -13.09 9.14
N TYR A 77 3.21 -14.12 8.35
CA TYR A 77 3.67 -15.42 8.85
C TYR A 77 5.00 -15.32 9.61
N TYR A 78 5.96 -14.56 9.07
CA TYR A 78 7.24 -14.29 9.73
C TYR A 78 7.05 -13.57 11.08
N TYR A 79 6.16 -12.57 11.15
CA TYR A 79 5.80 -11.89 12.40
C TYR A 79 5.18 -12.80 13.44
N ALA A 80 4.20 -13.63 13.05
CA ALA A 80 3.58 -14.60 13.96
C ALA A 80 4.57 -15.60 14.58
N ASN A 81 5.70 -15.85 13.92
CA ASN A 81 6.76 -16.74 14.40
C ASN A 81 7.86 -16.03 15.20
N ASN A 82 7.88 -14.70 15.25
CA ASN A 82 8.92 -13.89 15.92
C ASN A 82 8.32 -12.94 16.99
N ILE A 83 7.10 -13.23 17.44
CA ILE A 83 6.37 -12.47 18.45
C ILE A 83 6.25 -13.28 19.75
N LYS A 84 6.43 -12.61 20.90
CA LYS A 84 6.11 -13.15 22.22
C LYS A 84 4.68 -12.83 22.57
N LEU A 85 3.94 -13.85 23.01
CA LEU A 85 2.58 -13.76 23.53
C LEU A 85 2.56 -14.24 24.98
N GLU A 86 1.50 -13.94 25.72
CA GLU A 86 1.29 -14.54 27.04
C GLU A 86 0.99 -16.05 26.88
N ASP A 87 1.45 -16.87 27.83
CA ASP A 87 1.38 -18.34 27.70
C ASP A 87 -0.05 -18.89 27.62
N ASN A 88 -1.04 -18.15 28.14
CA ASN A 88 -2.42 -18.60 28.28
C ASN A 88 -3.44 -17.69 27.55
N ILE A 89 -3.04 -17.01 26.46
CA ILE A 89 -4.02 -16.26 25.67
C ILE A 89 -5.01 -17.25 25.03
N ASP A 90 -6.27 -17.16 25.45
CA ASP A 90 -7.36 -17.85 24.77
C ASP A 90 -7.80 -17.01 23.57
N PHE A 91 -7.40 -17.41 22.37
CA PHE A 91 -7.86 -16.75 21.15
C PHE A 91 -9.26 -17.20 20.73
N GLU A 92 -9.79 -18.29 21.26
CA GLU A 92 -11.11 -18.80 20.86
C GLU A 92 -12.22 -17.84 21.25
N VAL A 93 -12.07 -17.11 22.36
CA VAL A 93 -13.05 -16.10 22.79
C VAL A 93 -13.21 -14.93 21.80
N LEU A 94 -12.28 -14.76 20.86
CA LEU A 94 -12.41 -13.72 19.83
C LEU A 94 -13.44 -14.07 18.76
N PHE A 95 -13.89 -15.33 18.68
CA PHE A 95 -14.61 -15.84 17.51
C PHE A 95 -15.87 -16.59 17.93
N THR A 96 -17.01 -16.24 17.34
CA THR A 96 -18.29 -16.88 17.66
C THR A 96 -18.44 -18.26 17.00
N GLU A 97 -18.04 -18.42 15.74
CA GLU A 97 -18.06 -19.69 15.00
C GLU A 97 -17.24 -19.55 13.70
N SER A 98 -16.15 -20.31 13.56
CA SER A 98 -15.36 -20.40 12.31
C SER A 98 -14.41 -21.59 12.35
N ASN A 99 -13.96 -22.03 11.17
CA ASN A 99 -12.97 -23.11 11.10
C ASN A 99 -11.59 -22.63 11.59
N ASN A 100 -10.77 -23.56 12.10
CA ASN A 100 -9.46 -23.24 12.68
C ASN A 100 -8.51 -22.51 11.71
N THR A 101 -8.60 -22.79 10.40
CA THR A 101 -7.79 -22.11 9.39
C THR A 101 -8.10 -20.63 9.32
N ASN A 102 -9.38 -20.25 9.24
CA ASN A 102 -9.80 -18.86 9.16
C ASN A 102 -9.52 -18.11 10.47
N LYS A 103 -9.73 -18.75 11.63
CA LYS A 103 -9.34 -18.19 12.94
C LYS A 103 -7.85 -17.91 13.00
N SER A 104 -7.04 -18.90 12.62
CA SER A 104 -5.57 -18.78 12.59
C SER A 104 -5.10 -17.66 11.67
N LEU A 105 -5.74 -17.52 10.50
CA LEU A 105 -5.47 -16.45 9.55
C LEU A 105 -5.82 -15.08 10.14
N ALA A 106 -6.97 -14.96 10.83
CA ALA A 106 -7.39 -13.74 11.49
C ALA A 106 -6.44 -13.34 12.62
N ILE A 107 -6.03 -14.29 13.48
CA ILE A 107 -5.04 -14.06 14.54
C ILE A 107 -3.72 -13.58 13.93
N GLN A 108 -3.22 -14.27 12.90
CA GLN A 108 -1.97 -13.88 12.22
C GLN A 108 -2.06 -12.44 11.66
N ASN A 109 -3.19 -12.07 11.05
CA ASN A 109 -3.41 -10.70 10.57
C ASN A 109 -3.48 -9.68 11.73
N LEU A 110 -4.16 -9.99 12.83
CA LEU A 110 -4.27 -9.10 14.01
C LEU A 110 -2.90 -8.83 14.66
N LEU A 111 -2.09 -9.88 14.85
CA LEU A 111 -0.73 -9.74 15.36
C LEU A 111 0.13 -8.90 14.42
N ALA A 112 -0.02 -9.10 13.11
CA ALA A 112 0.72 -8.33 12.12
C ALA A 112 0.31 -6.84 12.07
N SER A 113 -0.99 -6.53 12.20
CA SER A 113 -1.50 -5.15 12.30
C SER A 113 -1.13 -4.45 13.62
N THR A 114 -0.68 -5.21 14.62
CA THR A 114 -0.09 -4.65 15.83
C THR A 114 1.35 -4.21 15.59
N ILE A 115 2.13 -5.06 14.91
CA ILE A 115 3.52 -4.74 14.57
C ILE A 115 3.52 -3.62 13.54
N ASN A 116 2.86 -3.77 12.40
CA ASN A 116 2.73 -2.71 11.41
C ASN A 116 1.43 -1.92 11.61
N ILE A 117 1.52 -0.84 12.39
CA ILE A 117 0.40 0.06 12.65
C ILE A 117 -0.02 0.75 11.35
N SER A 118 -1.04 0.20 10.69
CA SER A 118 -1.61 0.72 9.45
C SER A 118 -2.99 0.09 9.21
N ILE A 119 -4.02 0.93 9.29
CA ILE A 119 -5.38 0.52 8.93
C ILE A 119 -5.41 0.14 7.45
N TYR A 120 -4.72 0.91 6.60
CA TYR A 120 -4.69 0.66 5.16
C TYR A 120 -3.99 -0.67 4.84
N GLY A 121 -2.85 -0.94 5.48
CA GLY A 121 -2.13 -2.21 5.36
C GLY A 121 -2.92 -3.42 5.88
N SER A 122 -3.96 -3.20 6.68
CA SER A 122 -4.83 -4.28 7.15
C SER A 122 -5.84 -4.74 6.11
N SER A 123 -5.94 -4.08 4.93
CA SER A 123 -6.97 -4.35 3.92
C SER A 123 -6.64 -5.50 2.94
N SER A 124 -5.37 -5.80 2.71
CA SER A 124 -4.93 -6.96 1.94
C SER A 124 -3.50 -7.38 2.28
N ASP A 125 -3.01 -8.48 1.69
CA ASP A 125 -1.60 -8.85 1.80
C ASP A 125 -0.69 -7.90 0.98
N ALA A 126 -1.11 -7.48 -0.21
CA ALA A 126 -0.36 -6.52 -1.03
C ALA A 126 -0.21 -5.15 -0.34
N GLU A 127 -1.30 -4.64 0.24
CA GLU A 127 -1.27 -3.38 1.00
C GLU A 127 -0.39 -3.49 2.26
N PHE A 128 -0.45 -4.64 2.94
CA PHE A 128 0.40 -4.88 4.10
C PHE A 128 1.89 -4.85 3.74
N PHE A 129 2.26 -5.45 2.61
CA PHE A 129 3.64 -5.41 2.13
C PHE A 129 4.06 -3.98 1.77
N ALA A 130 3.23 -3.25 1.04
CA ALA A 130 3.53 -1.87 0.64
C ALA A 130 3.73 -0.95 1.85
N GLU A 131 2.86 -1.06 2.85
CA GLU A 131 2.96 -0.30 4.09
C GLU A 131 4.21 -0.67 4.90
N THR A 132 4.48 -1.97 5.07
CA THR A 132 5.70 -2.39 5.79
C THR A 132 6.99 -2.00 5.07
N PHE A 133 7.00 -2.00 3.74
CA PHE A 133 8.10 -1.50 2.93
C PHE A 133 8.29 0.01 3.13
N SER A 134 7.22 0.79 3.11
CA SER A 134 7.29 2.24 3.39
C SER A 134 7.79 2.52 4.81
N LYS A 135 7.26 1.83 5.81
CA LYS A 135 7.77 1.93 7.19
C LYS A 135 9.26 1.60 7.28
N TRP A 136 9.68 0.50 6.67
CA TRP A 136 11.08 0.06 6.73
C TRP A 136 12.04 1.11 6.16
N LEU A 137 11.71 1.65 4.99
CA LEU A 137 12.57 2.58 4.27
C LEU A 137 12.56 3.99 4.87
N ASN A 138 11.39 4.47 5.30
CA ASN A 138 11.15 5.90 5.59
C ASN A 138 11.04 6.27 7.08
N THR A 139 11.10 5.32 8.01
CA THR A 139 11.05 5.65 9.44
C THR A 139 12.34 6.40 9.84
N PRO A 140 12.25 7.62 10.41
CA PRO A 140 13.42 8.34 10.92
C PRO A 140 14.17 7.55 11.98
N ASP A 141 15.50 7.69 12.04
CA ASP A 141 16.36 6.91 12.95
C ASP A 141 15.94 7.04 14.42
N GLU A 142 15.53 8.24 14.84
CA GLU A 142 15.05 8.53 16.19
C GLU A 142 13.69 7.89 16.53
N GLN A 143 12.97 7.39 15.53
CA GLN A 143 11.68 6.70 15.66
C GLN A 143 11.75 5.19 15.39
N LYS A 144 12.90 4.68 14.95
CA LYS A 144 13.09 3.23 14.76
C LYS A 144 12.88 2.52 16.10
N ASN A 145 11.91 1.63 16.13
CA ASN A 145 11.43 0.92 17.31
C ASN A 145 11.50 -0.60 17.12
N LYS A 146 11.07 -1.39 18.13
CA LYS A 146 11.14 -2.87 18.04
C LYS A 146 10.28 -3.46 16.93
N SER A 147 9.18 -2.80 16.58
CA SER A 147 8.39 -3.15 15.41
C SER A 147 9.15 -2.89 14.10
N TRP A 148 9.87 -1.77 13.97
CA TRP A 148 10.76 -1.53 12.84
C TRP A 148 11.92 -2.52 12.82
N GLU A 149 12.49 -2.90 13.97
CA GLU A 149 13.60 -3.87 14.06
C GLU A 149 13.23 -5.25 13.50
N ILE A 150 12.06 -5.80 13.89
CA ILE A 150 11.59 -7.08 13.34
C ILE A 150 11.31 -6.96 11.83
N THR A 151 10.76 -5.82 11.38
CA THR A 151 10.54 -5.51 9.96
C THR A 151 11.87 -5.46 9.19
N ASN A 152 12.87 -4.78 9.75
CA ASN A 152 14.19 -4.63 9.17
C ASN A 152 14.88 -5.98 8.98
N HIS A 153 14.81 -6.86 9.99
CA HIS A 153 15.38 -8.20 9.87
C HIS A 153 14.77 -8.99 8.70
N PHE A 154 13.45 -8.89 8.49
CA PHE A 154 12.83 -9.51 7.33
C PHE A 154 13.40 -9.00 6.01
N PHE A 155 13.46 -7.67 5.82
CA PHE A 155 13.88 -7.08 4.55
C PHE A 155 15.38 -7.23 4.24
N ILE A 156 16.26 -7.34 5.24
CA ILE A 156 17.70 -7.51 5.01
C ILE A 156 18.16 -8.97 4.97
N THR A 157 17.37 -9.89 5.55
CA THR A 157 17.75 -11.31 5.67
C THR A 157 16.82 -12.23 4.88
N VAL A 158 15.53 -12.23 5.21
CA VAL A 158 14.57 -13.23 4.70
C VAL A 158 14.13 -12.91 3.28
N PHE A 159 13.72 -11.66 3.03
CA PHE A 159 13.20 -11.24 1.74
C PHE A 159 14.21 -11.36 0.59
N PRO A 160 15.50 -10.96 0.74
CA PRO A 160 16.50 -11.15 -0.30
C PRO A 160 16.76 -12.64 -0.63
N GLU A 161 16.62 -13.53 0.34
CA GLU A 161 16.73 -14.98 0.12
C GLU A 161 15.59 -15.50 -0.75
N LEU A 162 14.35 -15.13 -0.41
CA LEU A 162 13.16 -15.54 -1.15
C LEU A 162 13.13 -14.97 -2.58
N LEU A 163 13.50 -13.69 -2.72
CA LEU A 163 13.47 -13.00 -4.01
C LEU A 163 14.36 -13.71 -5.05
N LYS A 164 15.47 -14.35 -4.66
CA LYS A 164 16.36 -15.09 -5.59
C LYS A 164 15.66 -16.21 -6.35
N ASN A 165 14.64 -16.82 -5.75
CA ASN A 165 13.90 -17.95 -6.32
C ASN A 165 12.61 -17.54 -7.03
N GLY A 166 12.43 -16.23 -7.27
CA GLY A 166 11.20 -15.60 -7.79
C GLY A 166 10.26 -16.51 -8.58
N SER A 167 9.06 -16.68 -8.06
CA SER A 167 8.00 -17.44 -8.70
C SER A 167 6.63 -16.97 -8.21
N ILE A 168 5.58 -17.35 -8.95
CA ILE A 168 4.23 -17.31 -8.40
C ILE A 168 4.12 -18.25 -7.20
N LEU A 169 3.11 -18.03 -6.37
CA LEU A 169 2.82 -18.92 -5.26
C LEU A 169 2.36 -20.30 -5.79
N ASN A 170 3.13 -21.33 -5.44
CA ASN A 170 2.89 -22.74 -5.73
C ASN A 170 3.59 -23.59 -4.66
N GLU A 171 3.36 -24.91 -4.65
CA GLU A 171 3.87 -25.82 -3.61
C GLU A 171 5.39 -25.70 -3.36
N ALA A 172 6.18 -25.53 -4.42
CA ALA A 172 7.63 -25.36 -4.31
C ALA A 172 8.00 -24.00 -3.68
N ALA A 173 7.33 -22.92 -4.09
CA ALA A 173 7.50 -21.59 -3.51
C ALA A 173 7.11 -21.57 -2.03
N GLU A 174 6.00 -22.22 -1.67
CA GLU A 174 5.47 -22.29 -0.31
C GLU A 174 6.41 -23.07 0.61
N SER A 175 6.93 -24.20 0.14
CA SER A 175 7.96 -24.96 0.86
C SER A 175 9.23 -24.13 1.08
N ASN A 176 9.67 -23.38 0.06
CA ASN A 176 10.81 -22.47 0.19
C ASN A 176 10.55 -21.35 1.20
N ILE A 177 9.34 -20.79 1.23
CA ILE A 177 8.89 -19.77 2.18
C ILE A 177 8.98 -20.29 3.62
N VAL A 178 8.35 -21.44 3.90
CA VAL A 178 8.37 -22.04 5.25
C VAL A 178 9.80 -22.28 5.69
N ASN A 179 10.62 -22.88 4.83
CA ASN A 179 12.02 -23.15 5.14
C ASN A 179 12.83 -21.88 5.42
N ALA A 180 12.68 -20.84 4.60
CA ALA A 180 13.41 -19.58 4.77
C ALA A 180 12.98 -18.86 6.07
N VAL A 181 11.69 -18.83 6.38
CA VAL A 181 11.19 -18.21 7.61
C VAL A 181 11.64 -18.99 8.83
N GLN A 182 11.51 -20.32 8.84
CA GLN A 182 11.89 -21.17 9.97
C GLN A 182 13.39 -21.07 10.31
N ARG A 183 14.27 -21.00 9.30
CA ARG A 183 15.72 -20.77 9.51
C ARG A 183 16.03 -19.42 10.15
N ASN A 184 15.14 -18.44 9.97
CA ASN A 184 15.31 -17.07 10.39
C ASN A 184 14.40 -16.69 11.58
N ILE A 185 13.93 -17.67 12.36
CA ILE A 185 13.30 -17.42 13.65
C ILE A 185 14.40 -17.07 14.66
N ILE A 186 14.46 -15.82 15.10
CA ILE A 186 15.53 -15.29 15.97
C ILE A 186 15.00 -15.06 17.40
N GLY A 187 14.06 -15.88 17.82
CA GLY A 187 13.35 -15.72 19.09
C GLY A 187 12.40 -14.51 19.10
N ASN A 188 11.96 -14.15 20.30
CA ASN A 188 10.93 -13.16 20.55
C ASN A 188 11.43 -11.72 20.30
N LYS A 189 11.33 -11.24 19.05
CA LYS A 189 11.81 -9.90 18.64
C LYS A 189 10.85 -8.76 19.01
N TYR A 190 9.56 -9.07 19.16
CA TYR A 190 8.52 -8.14 19.57
C TYR A 190 7.71 -8.72 20.74
N ASP A 191 7.54 -7.96 21.82
CA ASP A 191 6.92 -8.43 23.07
C ASP A 191 5.53 -7.83 23.31
N THR A 192 4.47 -8.62 23.13
CA THR A 192 3.10 -8.14 23.38
C THR A 192 2.71 -8.16 24.86
N THR A 193 3.56 -8.68 25.75
CA THR A 193 3.26 -8.86 27.18
C THR A 193 3.74 -7.70 28.04
N LEU A 194 4.18 -6.58 27.44
CA LEU A 194 4.65 -5.42 28.19
C LEU A 194 3.45 -4.69 28.81
N ASP A 195 3.44 -4.52 30.13
CA ASP A 195 2.35 -3.87 30.87
C ASP A 195 2.25 -2.35 30.63
N GLY A 196 3.23 -1.75 29.96
CA GLY A 196 3.23 -0.34 29.63
C GLY A 196 4.28 0.02 28.60
N LYS A 197 4.22 1.25 28.10
CA LYS A 197 5.21 1.81 27.19
C LYS A 197 6.59 1.76 27.87
N SER A 198 7.45 0.91 27.35
CA SER A 198 8.81 0.62 27.83
C SER A 198 9.83 1.72 27.52
N GLY A 199 9.48 2.71 26.69
CA GLY A 199 10.40 3.76 26.25
C GLY A 199 9.75 5.14 26.12
N SER A 200 10.61 6.16 26.01
CA SER A 200 10.23 7.58 25.81
C SER A 200 10.09 7.96 24.33
N LEU A 201 10.10 6.99 23.43
CA LEU A 201 10.12 7.22 21.99
C LEU A 201 8.80 7.87 21.54
N ASN A 202 8.91 9.06 20.95
CA ASN A 202 7.75 9.83 20.52
C ASN A 202 7.41 9.49 19.07
N LEU A 203 6.53 8.50 18.88
CA LEU A 203 6.03 8.08 17.57
C LEU A 203 5.05 9.06 16.93
N LYS A 204 4.65 10.12 17.64
CA LYS A 204 3.64 11.11 17.22
C LYS A 204 2.25 10.55 16.90
N TYR A 205 1.98 9.30 17.26
CA TYR A 205 0.63 8.73 17.19
C TYR A 205 -0.31 9.45 18.17
N ASN A 206 -1.50 9.80 17.67
CA ASN A 206 -2.66 10.21 18.44
C ASN A 206 -3.77 9.16 18.27
N ILE A 207 -3.41 7.90 18.51
CA ILE A 207 -4.28 6.75 18.25
C ILE A 207 -5.08 6.42 19.51
N ASN A 208 -6.40 6.35 19.35
CA ASN A 208 -7.25 5.58 20.25
C ASN A 208 -7.14 4.11 19.83
N LEU A 209 -6.45 3.29 20.65
CA LEU A 209 -6.12 1.90 20.32
C LEU A 209 -7.36 1.08 19.95
N THR A 210 -8.45 1.23 20.71
CA THR A 210 -9.72 0.56 20.43
C THR A 210 -10.29 0.95 19.07
N SER A 211 -10.26 2.24 18.72
CA SER A 211 -10.73 2.70 17.41
C SER A 211 -9.86 2.19 16.26
N TYR A 212 -8.54 2.18 16.43
CA TYR A 212 -7.61 1.62 15.43
C TYR A 212 -7.86 0.13 15.21
N LEU A 213 -7.90 -0.66 16.28
CA LEU A 213 -8.09 -2.10 16.19
C LEU A 213 -9.47 -2.47 15.66
N SER A 214 -10.50 -1.68 15.95
CA SER A 214 -11.82 -1.89 15.38
C SER A 214 -11.84 -1.69 13.87
N GLN A 215 -11.16 -0.66 13.35
CA GLN A 215 -11.03 -0.44 11.91
C GLN A 215 -10.19 -1.53 11.24
N ALA A 216 -9.02 -1.85 11.80
CA ALA A 216 -8.15 -2.91 11.28
C ALA A 216 -8.85 -4.28 11.29
N SER A 217 -9.52 -4.63 12.39
CA SER A 217 -10.24 -5.91 12.52
C SER A 217 -11.45 -6.00 11.60
N SER A 218 -12.08 -4.89 11.20
CA SER A 218 -13.14 -4.89 10.19
C SER A 218 -12.61 -5.34 8.82
N TYR A 219 -11.45 -4.81 8.40
CA TYR A 219 -10.79 -5.29 7.17
C TYR A 219 -10.35 -6.75 7.27
N ILE A 220 -9.83 -7.17 8.43
CA ILE A 220 -9.40 -8.55 8.67
C ILE A 220 -10.59 -9.51 8.63
N SER A 221 -11.71 -9.13 9.25
CA SER A 221 -12.94 -9.91 9.27
C SER A 221 -13.45 -10.15 7.84
N SER A 222 -13.40 -9.12 6.99
CA SER A 222 -13.76 -9.23 5.57
C SER A 222 -12.86 -10.22 4.82
N GLN A 223 -11.53 -10.13 4.98
CA GLN A 223 -10.58 -11.01 4.29
C GLN A 223 -10.65 -12.47 4.74
N THR A 224 -10.94 -12.70 6.02
CA THR A 224 -10.91 -14.03 6.62
C THR A 224 -12.28 -14.69 6.70
N SER A 225 -13.36 -13.93 6.42
CA SER A 225 -14.74 -14.37 6.62
C SER A 225 -15.00 -14.85 8.06
N VAL A 226 -14.43 -14.15 9.04
CA VAL A 226 -14.60 -14.43 10.47
C VAL A 226 -15.12 -13.18 11.16
N SER A 227 -16.12 -13.34 12.05
CA SER A 227 -16.54 -12.26 12.94
C SER A 227 -15.61 -12.19 14.15
N ILE A 228 -15.05 -11.00 14.41
CA ILE A 228 -14.15 -10.74 15.54
C ILE A 228 -14.93 -10.01 16.65
N ASP A 229 -15.00 -10.63 17.83
CA ASP A 229 -15.54 -9.99 19.03
C ASP A 229 -14.65 -8.82 19.46
N GLN A 230 -15.19 -7.61 19.36
CA GLN A 230 -14.44 -6.39 19.61
C GLN A 230 -14.14 -6.17 21.09
N TYR A 231 -15.00 -6.66 21.99
CA TYR A 231 -14.79 -6.52 23.42
C TYR A 231 -13.60 -7.38 23.86
N ASN A 232 -13.62 -8.67 23.51
CA ASN A 232 -12.53 -9.58 23.82
C ASN A 232 -11.24 -9.20 23.10
N LEU A 233 -11.32 -8.68 21.87
CA LEU A 233 -10.16 -8.14 21.16
C LEU A 233 -9.50 -7.02 21.97
N ASN A 234 -10.27 -6.03 22.44
CA ASN A 234 -9.73 -4.92 23.22
C ASN A 234 -9.04 -5.40 24.51
N GLU A 235 -9.65 -6.36 25.23
CA GLU A 235 -9.07 -6.90 26.46
C GLU A 235 -7.75 -7.64 26.23
N ILE A 236 -7.71 -8.50 25.21
CA ILE A 236 -6.52 -9.31 24.89
C ILE A 236 -5.38 -8.43 24.33
N SER A 237 -5.72 -7.42 23.54
CA SER A 237 -4.74 -6.64 22.77
C SER A 237 -4.26 -5.35 23.44
N LYS A 238 -4.76 -5.02 24.65
CA LYS A 238 -4.47 -3.77 25.37
C LYS A 238 -2.98 -3.43 25.48
N ASN A 239 -2.13 -4.46 25.57
CA ASN A 239 -0.69 -4.34 25.76
C ASN A 239 0.12 -4.55 24.47
N TRP A 240 -0.51 -5.02 23.40
CA TRP A 240 0.21 -5.48 22.22
C TRP A 240 1.02 -4.37 21.53
N PHE A 241 0.67 -3.09 21.73
CA PHE A 241 1.33 -1.95 21.11
C PHE A 241 2.52 -1.42 21.91
N ASN A 242 2.69 -1.86 23.15
CA ASN A 242 3.63 -1.23 24.07
C ASN A 242 5.09 -1.35 23.61
N ASP A 243 5.47 -2.46 22.97
CA ASP A 243 6.84 -2.65 22.48
C ASP A 243 7.16 -1.80 21.24
N SER A 244 6.15 -1.25 20.55
CA SER A 244 6.38 -0.23 19.52
C SER A 244 6.97 1.07 20.08
N TYR A 245 6.93 1.27 21.40
CA TYR A 245 7.57 2.41 22.08
C TYR A 245 8.99 2.08 22.59
N THR A 246 9.43 0.83 22.48
CA THR A 246 10.83 0.44 22.72
C THR A 246 11.67 0.83 21.51
N LYS A 247 12.79 1.54 21.72
CA LYS A 247 13.74 1.87 20.66
C LYS A 247 14.32 0.60 20.02
N ALA A 248 14.52 0.61 18.71
CA ALA A 248 15.28 -0.42 18.02
C ALA A 248 16.71 -0.48 18.56
N SER A 249 17.30 -1.67 18.53
CA SER A 249 18.71 -1.84 18.87
C SER A 249 19.60 -1.09 17.88
N GLU A 250 20.70 -0.53 18.40
CA GLU A 250 21.70 0.16 17.58
C GLU A 250 22.28 -0.79 16.51
N ASN A 251 22.45 -2.08 16.82
CA ASN A 251 22.88 -3.10 15.86
C ASN A 251 21.90 -3.24 14.69
N SER A 252 20.58 -3.21 14.94
CA SER A 252 19.60 -3.26 13.85
C SER A 252 19.67 -2.01 12.98
N ILE A 253 19.80 -0.82 13.58
CA ILE A 253 19.92 0.44 12.85
C ILE A 253 21.20 0.47 12.01
N ALA A 254 22.33 0.01 12.57
CA ALA A 254 23.60 -0.12 11.86
C ALA A 254 23.48 -1.12 10.70
N SER A 255 22.90 -2.29 10.92
CA SER A 255 22.73 -3.30 9.87
C SER A 255 21.91 -2.80 8.67
N PHE A 256 20.90 -1.95 8.90
CA PHE A 256 20.15 -1.30 7.82
C PHE A 256 21.02 -0.35 7.01
N LYS A 257 21.86 0.47 7.67
CA LYS A 257 22.76 1.40 7.01
C LYS A 257 23.84 0.66 6.20
N GLU A 258 24.40 -0.40 6.78
CA GLU A 258 25.39 -1.27 6.12
C GLU A 258 24.80 -2.09 4.97
N PHE A 259 23.51 -2.46 5.07
CA PHE A 259 22.82 -3.17 4.00
C PHE A 259 22.71 -2.32 2.74
N ASN A 260 22.59 -1.00 2.84
CA ASN A 260 22.61 -0.10 1.69
C ASN A 260 23.99 -0.10 1.00
N LYS A 261 24.07 -0.67 -0.21
CA LYS A 261 25.34 -0.80 -0.94
C LYS A 261 25.78 0.47 -1.66
N ASN A 262 24.92 1.49 -1.73
CA ASN A 262 25.19 2.74 -2.46
C ASN A 262 25.77 2.48 -3.87
N TYR A 263 25.12 1.59 -4.62
CA TYR A 263 25.58 1.15 -5.94
C TYR A 263 25.64 2.28 -6.96
N TYR A 264 24.60 3.10 -7.01
CA TYR A 264 24.56 4.34 -7.77
C TYR A 264 25.15 5.48 -6.93
N ALA A 265 26.08 6.24 -7.48
CA ALA A 265 26.79 7.28 -6.74
C ALA A 265 26.00 8.59 -6.65
N SER A 266 25.13 8.88 -7.61
CA SER A 266 24.31 10.10 -7.63
C SER A 266 22.96 9.87 -8.31
N PHE A 267 22.01 10.79 -8.07
CA PHE A 267 20.72 10.79 -8.73
C PHE A 267 20.86 10.95 -10.25
N ASP A 268 21.76 11.82 -10.72
CA ASP A 268 21.94 12.06 -12.16
C ASP A 268 22.49 10.81 -12.88
N GLU A 269 23.41 10.07 -12.25
CA GLU A 269 23.90 8.78 -12.78
C GLU A 269 22.76 7.76 -12.87
N LEU A 270 21.98 7.63 -11.80
CA LEU A 270 20.83 6.73 -11.75
C LEU A 270 19.81 7.08 -12.86
N ASP A 271 19.42 8.35 -12.97
CA ASP A 271 18.47 8.83 -13.97
C ASP A 271 18.97 8.58 -15.40
N GLU A 272 20.25 8.82 -15.70
CA GLU A 272 20.83 8.53 -17.02
C GLU A 272 20.72 7.03 -17.36
N ILE A 273 21.08 6.15 -16.42
CA ILE A 273 21.02 4.70 -16.60
C ILE A 273 19.58 4.24 -16.84
N LEU A 274 18.64 4.68 -15.99
CA LEU A 274 17.23 4.30 -16.11
C LEU A 274 16.60 4.85 -17.38
N ASN A 275 16.94 6.08 -17.78
CA ASN A 275 16.46 6.67 -19.03
C ASN A 275 16.87 5.84 -20.25
N LYS A 276 18.13 5.40 -20.29
CA LYS A 276 18.64 4.57 -21.38
C LYS A 276 18.02 3.19 -21.40
N ASN A 277 17.77 2.59 -20.23
CA ASN A 277 17.24 1.23 -20.12
C ASN A 277 15.71 1.15 -20.33
N SER A 278 14.98 2.23 -20.10
CA SER A 278 13.51 2.26 -20.12
C SER A 278 12.89 2.86 -21.38
N LEU A 279 13.67 3.05 -22.46
CA LEU A 279 13.18 3.58 -23.73
C LEU A 279 12.02 2.73 -24.28
N ASP A 280 10.99 3.39 -24.79
CA ASP A 280 9.91 2.77 -25.57
C ASP A 280 10.24 2.70 -27.08
N SER A 281 9.27 2.29 -27.89
CA SER A 281 9.40 2.14 -29.34
C SER A 281 9.64 3.48 -30.06
N ASN A 282 9.29 4.60 -29.43
CA ASN A 282 9.49 5.96 -29.94
C ASN A 282 10.76 6.61 -29.36
N SER A 283 11.61 5.84 -28.68
CA SER A 283 12.80 6.34 -27.98
C SER A 283 12.49 7.38 -26.89
N VAL A 284 11.29 7.30 -26.30
CA VAL A 284 10.94 8.08 -25.11
C VAL A 284 11.22 7.23 -23.88
N SER A 285 11.94 7.79 -22.90
CA SER A 285 12.15 7.12 -21.61
C SER A 285 10.83 7.02 -20.85
N ARG A 286 10.56 5.84 -20.28
CA ARG A 286 9.42 5.61 -19.40
C ARG A 286 9.72 5.86 -17.92
N LEU A 287 10.99 6.06 -17.58
CA LEU A 287 11.44 6.47 -16.25
C LEU A 287 12.15 7.84 -16.26
N PRO A 288 11.53 8.92 -16.78
CA PRO A 288 12.18 10.22 -16.93
C PRO A 288 12.18 11.04 -15.63
N TYR A 289 12.70 10.48 -14.54
CA TYR A 289 12.61 11.08 -13.19
C TYR A 289 13.06 12.54 -13.15
N LYS A 290 14.24 12.85 -13.67
CA LYS A 290 14.76 14.22 -13.65
C LYS A 290 13.84 15.18 -14.39
N LYS A 291 13.38 14.81 -15.59
CA LYS A 291 12.47 15.63 -16.41
C LYS A 291 11.16 15.90 -15.66
N VAL A 292 10.59 14.88 -15.03
CA VAL A 292 9.33 14.97 -14.27
C VAL A 292 9.53 15.86 -13.04
N TYR A 293 10.60 15.67 -12.26
CA TYR A 293 10.86 16.42 -11.03
C TYR A 293 11.18 17.88 -11.29
N ASP A 294 11.96 18.19 -12.33
CA ASP A 294 12.28 19.57 -12.68
C ASP A 294 11.01 20.32 -13.15
N ASN A 295 10.12 19.66 -13.91
CA ASN A 295 8.85 20.26 -14.31
C ASN A 295 7.86 20.40 -13.14
N LEU A 296 7.83 19.44 -12.21
CA LEU A 296 7.07 19.56 -10.96
C LEU A 296 7.54 20.78 -10.16
N GLU A 297 8.85 20.96 -9.99
CA GLU A 297 9.44 22.13 -9.31
C GLU A 297 9.00 23.43 -9.98
N GLU A 298 9.15 23.54 -11.31
CA GLU A 298 8.78 24.74 -12.06
C GLU A 298 7.33 25.15 -11.81
N ASN A 299 6.41 24.18 -11.85
CA ASN A 299 4.98 24.43 -11.66
C ASN A 299 4.64 24.72 -10.19
N TYR A 300 5.18 23.95 -9.24
CA TYR A 300 4.78 24.05 -7.83
C TYR A 300 5.48 25.17 -7.06
N LEU A 301 6.62 25.68 -7.55
CA LEU A 301 7.19 26.94 -7.06
C LEU A 301 6.29 28.15 -7.38
N ILE A 302 5.53 28.09 -8.48
CA ILE A 302 4.53 29.12 -8.84
C ILE A 302 3.27 28.95 -8.00
N SER A 303 2.71 27.73 -7.96
CA SER A 303 1.46 27.44 -7.26
C SER A 303 1.42 25.98 -6.79
N THR A 304 1.67 25.75 -5.49
CA THR A 304 1.51 24.44 -4.87
C THR A 304 0.02 24.19 -4.56
N PRO A 305 -0.58 23.08 -4.99
CA PRO A 305 -1.94 22.72 -4.59
C PRO A 305 -1.99 22.38 -3.10
N MET A 306 -3.07 22.82 -2.43
CA MET A 306 -3.30 22.57 -1.01
C MET A 306 -4.40 21.54 -0.82
N PHE A 307 -4.12 20.45 -0.09
CA PHE A 307 -5.10 19.45 0.31
C PHE A 307 -5.48 19.63 1.77
N GLN A 308 -6.69 20.12 2.05
CA GLN A 308 -7.34 20.13 3.39
C GLN A 308 -6.47 20.61 4.58
N GLY A 309 -5.45 21.43 4.35
CA GLY A 309 -4.50 21.84 5.40
C GLY A 309 -3.43 20.79 5.78
N GLU A 310 -3.43 19.64 5.13
CA GLU A 310 -2.44 18.56 5.26
C GLU A 310 -1.25 18.73 4.31
N SER A 311 -1.32 19.68 3.36
CA SER A 311 -0.23 20.02 2.46
C SER A 311 0.65 21.16 2.98
N GLU A 312 1.90 21.17 2.53
CA GLU A 312 2.86 22.26 2.68
C GLU A 312 3.30 22.83 1.32
N LYS A 313 3.80 24.07 1.34
CA LYS A 313 4.27 24.75 0.14
C LYS A 313 5.52 24.06 -0.40
N TRP A 314 5.56 23.83 -1.70
CA TRP A 314 6.71 23.25 -2.37
C TRP A 314 7.90 24.22 -2.40
N THR A 315 9.09 23.66 -2.22
CA THR A 315 10.38 24.35 -2.21
C THR A 315 11.39 23.59 -3.08
N LYS A 316 12.52 24.24 -3.38
CA LYS A 316 13.64 23.56 -4.05
C LYS A 316 14.22 22.40 -3.23
N GLN A 317 14.15 22.51 -1.90
CA GLN A 317 14.60 21.44 -1.02
C GLN A 317 13.73 20.20 -1.18
N ASP A 318 12.43 20.34 -1.42
CA ASP A 318 11.54 19.20 -1.66
C ASP A 318 11.91 18.43 -2.92
N THR A 319 12.29 19.15 -3.98
CA THR A 319 12.79 18.51 -5.21
C THR A 319 14.10 17.77 -4.96
N GLN A 320 15.03 18.34 -4.18
CA GLN A 320 16.27 17.67 -3.80
C GLN A 320 16.00 16.44 -2.93
N ASN A 321 15.14 16.54 -1.92
CA ASN A 321 14.74 15.43 -1.07
C ASN A 321 14.14 14.28 -1.89
N LEU A 322 13.32 14.60 -2.91
CA LEU A 322 12.74 13.60 -3.80
C LEU A 322 13.80 12.89 -4.66
N LYS A 323 14.82 13.61 -5.14
CA LYS A 323 15.98 13.05 -5.85
C LYS A 323 16.80 12.14 -4.93
N ASP A 324 17.10 12.59 -3.71
CA ASP A 324 17.86 11.83 -2.72
C ASP A 324 17.12 10.56 -2.29
N LEU A 325 15.80 10.65 -2.07
CA LEU A 325 14.94 9.50 -1.75
C LEU A 325 14.91 8.50 -2.90
N THR A 326 14.81 8.96 -4.14
CA THR A 326 14.82 8.08 -5.32
C THR A 326 16.15 7.34 -5.46
N LEU A 327 17.27 8.04 -5.26
CA LEU A 327 18.60 7.43 -5.23
C LEU A 327 18.72 6.39 -4.11
N PHE A 328 18.31 6.75 -2.90
CA PHE A 328 18.33 5.86 -1.75
C PHE A 328 17.49 4.60 -1.98
N LEU A 329 16.27 4.76 -2.50
CA LEU A 329 15.36 3.67 -2.82
C LEU A 329 15.98 2.68 -3.83
N TYR A 330 16.50 3.15 -4.95
CA TYR A 330 17.11 2.26 -5.95
C TYR A 330 18.38 1.57 -5.44
N ASN A 331 19.14 2.22 -4.56
CA ASN A 331 20.27 1.59 -3.89
C ASN A 331 19.84 0.50 -2.90
N MET A 332 18.74 0.70 -2.16
CA MET A 332 18.15 -0.33 -1.30
C MET A 332 17.57 -1.49 -2.11
N ILE A 333 16.91 -1.22 -3.24
CA ILE A 333 16.45 -2.24 -4.18
C ILE A 333 17.63 -3.03 -4.73
N TYR A 334 18.74 -2.37 -5.09
CA TYR A 334 19.96 -3.07 -5.49
C TYR A 334 20.50 -3.96 -4.36
N SER A 335 20.47 -3.51 -3.11
CA SER A 335 20.90 -4.33 -1.98
C SER A 335 20.04 -5.59 -1.81
N ILE A 336 18.73 -5.49 -2.00
CA ILE A 336 17.79 -6.62 -1.95
C ILE A 336 18.04 -7.59 -3.12
N THR A 337 18.10 -7.07 -4.34
CA THR A 337 18.19 -7.91 -5.55
C THR A 337 19.60 -8.43 -5.80
N ASN A 338 20.61 -7.68 -5.36
CA ASN A 338 22.02 -7.85 -5.68
C ASN A 338 22.27 -8.05 -7.19
N ASN A 339 21.48 -7.36 -8.02
CA ASN A 339 21.54 -7.49 -9.47
C ASN A 339 21.12 -6.16 -10.13
N ALA A 340 22.06 -5.54 -10.86
CA ALA A 340 21.85 -4.24 -11.48
C ALA A 340 20.76 -4.27 -12.55
N SER A 341 20.74 -5.30 -13.42
CA SER A 341 19.72 -5.40 -14.47
C SER A 341 18.32 -5.59 -13.88
N TRP A 342 18.19 -6.39 -12.83
CA TRP A 342 16.91 -6.55 -12.11
C TRP A 342 16.46 -5.25 -11.46
N THR A 343 17.39 -4.52 -10.84
CA THR A 343 17.12 -3.21 -10.24
C THR A 343 16.63 -2.21 -11.28
N GLN A 344 17.25 -2.18 -12.46
CA GLN A 344 16.88 -1.28 -13.56
C GLN A 344 15.54 -1.64 -14.22
N ASN A 345 15.13 -2.91 -14.12
CA ASN A 345 13.89 -3.44 -14.71
C ASN A 345 12.78 -3.64 -13.69
N ILE A 346 12.99 -3.23 -12.42
CA ILE A 346 12.00 -3.45 -11.37
C ILE A 346 10.70 -2.68 -11.64
N LEU A 347 10.85 -1.48 -12.21
CA LEU A 347 9.76 -0.58 -12.60
C LEU A 347 9.85 -0.34 -14.11
N THR A 348 8.71 -0.41 -14.81
CA THR A 348 8.66 -0.20 -16.26
C THR A 348 8.25 1.22 -16.63
N GLY A 349 7.51 1.91 -15.76
CA GLY A 349 7.11 3.30 -15.97
C GLY A 349 6.84 4.06 -14.68
N PHE A 350 7.09 5.37 -14.70
CA PHE A 350 6.87 6.26 -13.56
C PHE A 350 6.26 7.58 -14.01
N ILE A 351 5.07 7.90 -13.50
CA ILE A 351 4.31 9.09 -13.87
C ILE A 351 3.94 9.88 -12.61
N ILE A 352 4.15 11.19 -12.64
CA ILE A 352 3.51 12.13 -11.72
C ILE A 352 2.56 13.00 -12.54
N SER A 353 1.31 13.07 -12.13
CA SER A 353 0.24 13.81 -12.80
C SER A 353 -0.17 15.04 -11.97
N PRO A 354 -0.43 16.20 -12.58
CA PRO A 354 -1.10 17.32 -11.90
C PRO A 354 -2.59 17.03 -11.65
N ASP A 355 -3.15 15.97 -12.22
CA ASP A 355 -4.57 15.65 -12.11
C ASP A 355 -4.94 15.21 -10.69
N TYR A 356 -6.07 15.70 -10.22
CA TYR A 356 -6.72 15.25 -9.00
C TYR A 356 -8.24 15.38 -9.15
N PRO A 357 -8.99 14.27 -9.22
CA PRO A 357 -8.52 12.88 -9.20
C PRO A 357 -7.66 12.51 -10.41
N LEU A 358 -6.92 11.40 -10.32
CA LEU A 358 -6.25 10.82 -11.49
C LEU A 358 -7.30 10.40 -12.54
N ALA A 359 -6.96 10.49 -13.82
CA ALA A 359 -7.80 10.00 -14.90
C ALA A 359 -8.20 8.53 -14.68
N ASP A 360 -9.48 8.23 -14.93
CA ASP A 360 -10.09 6.91 -14.82
C ASP A 360 -10.06 6.27 -13.40
N THR A 361 -9.78 7.06 -12.35
CA THR A 361 -9.84 6.62 -10.95
C THR A 361 -10.97 7.29 -10.15
N GLN A 362 -11.26 6.77 -8.97
CA GLN A 362 -12.18 7.40 -8.02
C GLN A 362 -11.55 8.63 -7.35
N GLU A 363 -12.39 9.52 -6.80
CA GLU A 363 -11.92 10.62 -5.96
C GLU A 363 -11.14 10.10 -4.74
N GLY A 364 -10.06 10.79 -4.38
CA GLY A 364 -9.23 10.45 -3.22
C GLY A 364 -8.06 9.50 -3.50
N VAL A 365 -7.96 8.92 -4.71
CA VAL A 365 -6.80 8.10 -5.09
C VAL A 365 -5.58 9.01 -5.27
N MET A 366 -4.60 8.87 -4.38
CA MET A 366 -3.38 9.68 -4.36
C MET A 366 -2.27 9.13 -5.25
N GLY A 367 -2.31 7.82 -5.51
CA GLY A 367 -1.39 7.07 -6.34
C GLY A 367 -1.95 5.68 -6.60
N TYR A 368 -1.42 5.01 -7.61
CA TYR A 368 -1.65 3.59 -7.82
C TYR A 368 -0.48 2.93 -8.55
N THR A 369 -0.35 1.63 -8.32
CA THR A 369 0.55 0.74 -9.05
C THR A 369 -0.26 -0.17 -9.94
N SER A 370 -0.05 -0.07 -11.25
CA SER A 370 -0.62 -1.00 -12.22
C SER A 370 0.35 -2.13 -12.47
N THR A 371 -0.12 -3.37 -12.38
CA THR A 371 0.69 -4.58 -12.57
C THR A 371 0.06 -5.48 -13.61
N ALA A 372 0.81 -5.77 -14.68
CA ALA A 372 0.45 -6.73 -15.71
C ALA A 372 1.01 -8.12 -15.38
N SER A 373 0.37 -9.17 -15.90
CA SER A 373 0.74 -10.56 -15.66
C SER A 373 0.78 -11.36 -16.97
N TYR A 374 1.68 -12.34 -17.05
CA TYR A 374 1.64 -13.36 -18.09
C TYR A 374 0.54 -14.36 -17.77
N ILE A 375 -0.35 -14.58 -18.72
CA ILE A 375 -1.48 -15.50 -18.58
C ILE A 375 -1.31 -16.64 -19.58
N GLN A 376 -1.33 -17.89 -19.08
CA GLN A 376 -1.35 -19.11 -19.88
C GLN A 376 -2.52 -19.97 -19.42
N ASN A 377 -3.35 -20.44 -20.35
CA ASN A 377 -4.54 -21.25 -20.03
C ASN A 377 -5.45 -20.59 -18.97
N GLN A 378 -5.64 -19.26 -19.06
CA GLN A 378 -6.41 -18.44 -18.12
C GLN A 378 -5.84 -18.37 -16.69
N GLN A 379 -4.63 -18.88 -16.46
CA GLN A 379 -3.95 -18.80 -15.17
C GLN A 379 -2.75 -17.85 -15.26
N VAL A 380 -2.56 -17.05 -14.22
CA VAL A 380 -1.36 -16.23 -14.09
C VAL A 380 -0.16 -17.13 -13.83
N THR A 381 0.88 -16.94 -14.64
CA THR A 381 2.13 -17.71 -14.59
C THR A 381 3.29 -16.91 -14.02
N SER A 382 3.23 -15.58 -14.10
CA SER A 382 4.20 -14.64 -13.54
C SER A 382 3.70 -13.21 -13.68
N THR A 383 4.20 -12.29 -12.85
CA THR A 383 4.18 -10.85 -13.15
C THR A 383 4.91 -10.58 -14.47
N ALA A 384 4.36 -9.69 -15.29
CA ALA A 384 5.04 -9.15 -16.47
C ALA A 384 5.76 -7.84 -16.07
N TYR A 385 5.02 -6.77 -15.83
CA TYR A 385 5.60 -5.48 -15.47
C TYR A 385 4.72 -4.73 -14.50
N SER A 386 5.29 -3.73 -13.84
CA SER A 386 4.56 -2.76 -13.03
C SER A 386 4.95 -1.34 -13.41
N PHE A 387 4.00 -0.40 -13.31
CA PHE A 387 4.25 1.03 -13.41
C PHE A 387 3.47 1.79 -12.33
N ILE A 388 3.98 2.95 -11.95
CA ILE A 388 3.42 3.80 -10.90
C ILE A 388 2.85 5.08 -11.53
N VAL A 389 1.67 5.48 -11.07
CA VAL A 389 1.09 6.80 -11.35
C VAL A 389 0.78 7.47 -10.01
N LEU A 390 1.32 8.67 -9.80
CA LEU A 390 1.09 9.48 -8.61
C LEU A 390 0.41 10.79 -8.95
N THR A 391 -0.42 11.29 -8.06
CA THR A 391 -0.83 12.70 -8.07
C THR A 391 0.33 13.55 -7.57
N GLY A 392 0.54 14.73 -8.15
CA GLY A 392 1.54 15.67 -7.63
C GLY A 392 1.17 16.19 -6.24
N ILE A 393 -0.13 16.28 -5.92
CA ILE A 393 -0.60 16.70 -4.58
C ILE A 393 -0.22 15.71 -3.48
N SER A 394 -0.10 14.40 -3.79
CA SER A 394 0.35 13.40 -2.81
C SER A 394 1.78 13.66 -2.30
N LEU A 395 2.59 14.38 -3.09
CA LEU A 395 3.96 14.75 -2.74
C LEU A 395 4.03 16.03 -1.92
N THR A 396 2.92 16.75 -1.73
CA THR A 396 2.88 18.00 -0.96
C THR A 396 2.46 17.80 0.48
N PHE A 397 2.16 16.57 0.92
CA PHE A 397 1.75 16.31 2.30
C PHE A 397 2.81 16.68 3.33
N LYS A 398 2.36 17.08 4.51
CA LYS A 398 3.22 17.30 5.67
C LYS A 398 3.72 15.97 6.21
N GLU A 399 4.94 15.97 6.72
CA GLU A 399 5.38 14.91 7.63
C GLU A 399 4.46 14.84 8.85
N TYR A 400 4.18 13.63 9.33
CA TYR A 400 3.24 13.39 10.43
C TYR A 400 1.85 13.98 10.19
N ASN A 401 1.37 13.92 8.95
CA ASN A 401 -0.02 14.30 8.62
C ASN A 401 -1.05 13.54 9.47
N SER A 402 -2.28 14.05 9.50
CA SER A 402 -3.33 13.50 10.36
C SER A 402 -3.58 12.00 10.13
N GLN A 403 -3.50 11.52 8.89
CA GLN A 403 -3.68 10.11 8.55
C GLN A 403 -2.62 9.21 9.21
N TYR A 404 -1.33 9.60 9.20
CA TYR A 404 -0.30 8.88 9.96
C TYR A 404 -0.58 8.92 11.46
N THR A 405 -0.92 10.10 12.02
CA THR A 405 -1.14 10.21 13.47
C THR A 405 -2.33 9.36 13.96
N GLN A 406 -3.29 9.05 13.08
CA GLN A 406 -4.42 8.16 13.33
C GLN A 406 -4.13 6.69 13.05
N GLY A 407 -2.92 6.36 12.58
CA GLY A 407 -2.52 5.00 12.24
C GLY A 407 -3.10 4.49 10.92
N PHE A 408 -3.55 5.38 10.02
CA PHE A 408 -3.98 4.99 8.68
C PHE A 408 -2.78 4.58 7.82
N TRP A 409 -1.73 5.42 7.83
CA TRP A 409 -0.42 5.13 7.22
C TRP A 409 0.58 4.64 8.26
N SER A 410 1.50 3.77 7.83
CA SER A 410 2.57 3.19 8.65
C SER A 410 3.82 4.05 8.78
N SER A 411 4.00 5.04 7.91
CA SER A 411 5.19 5.92 7.87
C SER A 411 4.80 7.39 8.00
N PRO A 412 5.57 8.18 8.76
CA PRO A 412 5.32 9.61 8.92
C PRO A 412 5.80 10.45 7.73
N SER A 413 6.54 9.85 6.78
CA SER A 413 7.22 10.60 5.72
C SER A 413 6.23 11.29 4.78
N LYS A 414 6.60 12.51 4.37
CA LYS A 414 5.95 13.28 3.30
C LYS A 414 5.77 12.47 2.01
N TYR A 415 6.73 11.63 1.66
CA TYR A 415 6.72 10.84 0.42
C TYR A 415 6.20 9.41 0.63
N ASN A 416 5.39 9.18 1.68
CA ASN A 416 4.86 7.85 2.00
C ASN A 416 4.16 7.20 0.80
N VAL A 417 3.32 7.94 0.06
CA VAL A 417 2.57 7.40 -1.09
C VAL A 417 3.53 6.87 -2.16
N LEU A 418 4.60 7.59 -2.49
CA LEU A 418 5.60 7.13 -3.46
C LEU A 418 6.22 5.78 -3.05
N ILE A 419 6.67 5.68 -1.79
CA ILE A 419 7.35 4.46 -1.33
C ILE A 419 6.37 3.32 -1.13
N HIS A 420 5.14 3.61 -0.72
CA HIS A 420 4.04 2.66 -0.69
C HIS A 420 3.84 2.02 -2.07
N GLU A 421 3.69 2.82 -3.13
CA GLU A 421 3.54 2.30 -4.50
C GLU A 421 4.76 1.47 -4.94
N PHE A 422 5.96 1.88 -4.58
CA PHE A 422 7.16 1.07 -4.80
C PHE A 422 7.15 -0.26 -4.04
N GLY A 423 6.52 -0.32 -2.88
CA GLY A 423 6.31 -1.57 -2.16
C GLY A 423 5.49 -2.56 -2.97
N HIS A 424 4.42 -2.12 -3.65
CA HIS A 424 3.69 -2.98 -4.59
C HIS A 424 4.55 -3.47 -5.76
N VAL A 425 5.36 -2.58 -6.33
CA VAL A 425 6.29 -2.92 -7.42
C VAL A 425 7.31 -3.98 -6.98
N VAL A 426 7.86 -3.83 -5.76
CA VAL A 426 8.81 -4.78 -5.19
C VAL A 426 8.15 -6.14 -4.90
N ASP A 427 6.92 -6.16 -4.38
CA ASP A 427 6.13 -7.40 -4.16
C ASP A 427 5.90 -8.14 -5.49
N ALA A 428 5.40 -7.43 -6.49
CA ALA A 428 5.12 -7.96 -7.82
C ALA A 428 6.38 -8.46 -8.54
N PHE A 429 7.51 -7.74 -8.40
CA PHE A 429 8.79 -8.16 -8.96
C PHE A 429 9.37 -9.38 -8.23
N ALA A 430 9.19 -9.48 -6.91
CA ALA A 430 9.69 -10.60 -6.13
C ALA A 430 9.00 -11.93 -6.50
N SER A 431 7.77 -11.90 -7.01
CA SER A 431 7.06 -13.07 -7.56
C SER A 431 7.32 -13.31 -9.05
N LYS A 432 7.93 -12.35 -9.75
CA LYS A 432 8.27 -12.48 -11.18
C LYS A 432 9.28 -13.60 -11.38
N LEU A 433 8.99 -14.51 -12.32
CA LEU A 433 9.92 -15.58 -12.70
C LEU A 433 11.24 -15.00 -13.20
N ASN A 434 12.35 -15.59 -12.76
CA ASN A 434 13.69 -15.12 -13.09
C ASN A 434 13.95 -14.99 -14.60
N THR A 435 13.33 -15.83 -15.44
CA THR A 435 13.45 -15.78 -16.90
C THR A 435 12.95 -14.47 -17.50
N TYR A 436 12.00 -13.79 -16.84
CA TYR A 436 11.38 -12.56 -17.34
C TYR A 436 11.97 -11.29 -16.70
N ARG A 437 12.79 -11.39 -15.66
CA ARG A 437 13.29 -10.23 -14.89
C ARG A 437 14.24 -9.31 -15.67
N ASN A 438 14.80 -9.80 -16.76
CA ASN A 438 15.67 -9.00 -17.65
C ASN A 438 14.89 -8.33 -18.79
N GLU A 439 13.58 -8.54 -18.91
CA GLU A 439 12.77 -7.91 -19.95
C GLU A 439 12.57 -6.43 -19.68
N THR A 440 12.74 -5.62 -20.73
CA THR A 440 12.61 -4.15 -20.68
C THR A 440 11.30 -3.66 -21.29
N TYR A 441 10.53 -4.49 -21.98
CA TYR A 441 9.25 -4.11 -22.65
C TYR A 441 9.37 -2.93 -23.61
N LYS A 442 10.54 -2.72 -24.22
CA LYS A 442 10.83 -1.56 -25.08
C LYS A 442 9.83 -1.41 -26.24
N ASN A 443 9.40 -2.52 -26.84
CA ASN A 443 8.50 -2.48 -28.01
C ASN A 443 7.03 -2.68 -27.66
N ASP A 444 6.71 -2.91 -26.39
CA ASP A 444 5.39 -3.40 -25.98
C ASP A 444 4.50 -2.31 -25.39
N ILE A 445 5.09 -1.24 -24.83
CA ILE A 445 4.35 -0.22 -24.07
C ILE A 445 4.94 1.16 -24.30
N SER A 446 4.13 2.09 -24.81
CA SER A 446 4.48 3.51 -24.92
C SER A 446 4.27 4.26 -23.60
N TYR A 447 5.14 5.23 -23.28
CA TYR A 447 5.00 6.03 -22.05
C TYR A 447 3.64 6.74 -21.95
N LYS A 448 3.12 7.25 -23.08
CA LYS A 448 1.84 7.96 -23.12
C LYS A 448 0.62 7.04 -23.03
N GLU A 449 0.78 5.74 -23.26
CA GLU A 449 -0.31 4.77 -23.16
C GLU A 449 -0.51 4.28 -21.72
N MET A 450 0.49 4.49 -20.85
CA MET A 450 0.41 4.10 -19.44
C MET A 450 -0.57 4.96 -18.64
N TYR A 451 -0.85 6.19 -19.08
CA TYR A 451 -1.78 7.09 -18.40
C TYR A 451 -2.44 8.06 -19.38
N SER A 452 -3.77 8.16 -19.30
CA SER A 452 -4.62 8.95 -20.19
C SER A 452 -4.66 10.44 -19.85
N GLY A 453 -4.21 10.83 -18.65
CA GLY A 453 -4.26 12.21 -18.16
C GLY A 453 -3.02 13.05 -18.46
N ASN A 454 -2.90 14.16 -17.72
CA ASN A 454 -1.75 15.07 -17.82
C ASN A 454 -0.53 14.50 -17.08
N ILE A 455 0.67 14.83 -17.54
CA ILE A 455 1.91 14.30 -16.96
C ILE A 455 2.90 15.45 -16.75
N PHE A 456 3.44 15.59 -15.54
CA PHE A 456 4.59 16.47 -15.31
C PHE A 456 5.77 16.01 -16.18
N GLY A 457 6.38 16.95 -16.87
CA GLY A 457 7.40 16.72 -17.91
C GLY A 457 6.97 17.27 -19.26
N ASP A 458 5.69 17.15 -19.60
CA ASP A 458 5.08 17.81 -20.76
C ASP A 458 4.01 18.85 -20.33
N TYR A 459 3.67 18.89 -19.04
CA TYR A 459 2.71 19.83 -18.47
C TYR A 459 3.28 21.25 -18.37
N THR A 460 2.49 22.21 -18.84
CA THR A 460 2.73 23.63 -18.60
C THR A 460 1.52 24.18 -17.83
N ALA A 461 1.72 24.63 -16.59
CA ALA A 461 0.64 25.29 -15.85
C ALA A 461 0.12 26.46 -16.67
N GLN A 462 -1.19 26.47 -16.92
CA GLN A 462 -1.83 27.68 -17.36
C GLN A 462 -1.69 28.69 -16.22
N LYS A 463 -0.85 29.71 -16.41
CA LYS A 463 -0.89 30.89 -15.55
C LYS A 463 -2.31 31.43 -15.67
N GLN A 464 -3.17 31.14 -14.69
CA GLN A 464 -4.39 31.90 -14.52
C GLN A 464 -3.94 33.33 -14.22
N THR A 465 -3.76 34.11 -15.27
CA THR A 465 -3.60 35.54 -15.11
C THR A 465 -4.90 36.03 -14.49
N PHE A 466 -4.80 36.94 -13.51
CA PHE A 466 -5.97 37.62 -12.94
C PHE A 466 -6.92 38.07 -14.06
N VAL A 467 -6.37 38.52 -15.19
CA VAL A 467 -7.07 38.87 -16.43
C VAL A 467 -8.00 37.76 -16.98
N GLU A 468 -7.56 36.51 -17.08
CA GLU A 468 -8.40 35.39 -17.55
C GLU A 468 -9.54 35.08 -16.57
N PHE A 469 -9.28 35.16 -15.26
CA PHE A 469 -10.32 34.96 -14.24
C PHE A 469 -11.39 36.06 -14.30
N ILE A 470 -11.02 37.34 -14.45
CA ILE A 470 -12.00 38.43 -14.58
C ILE A 470 -12.69 38.41 -15.96
N SER A 471 -12.08 37.81 -16.99
CA SER A 471 -12.68 37.72 -18.34
C SER A 471 -13.80 36.68 -18.45
N LYS A 472 -13.99 35.83 -17.44
CA LYS A 472 -15.12 34.88 -17.43
C LYS A 472 -16.44 35.65 -17.37
N PRO A 473 -17.42 35.39 -18.27
CA PRO A 473 -18.66 36.15 -18.34
C PRO A 473 -19.41 36.24 -17.00
N GLY A 474 -19.41 35.15 -16.22
CA GLY A 474 -20.04 35.12 -14.89
C GLY A 474 -19.38 36.02 -13.86
N VAL A 475 -18.05 36.21 -13.92
CA VAL A 475 -17.30 37.08 -12.99
C VAL A 475 -17.52 38.55 -13.37
N ILE A 476 -17.56 38.88 -14.66
CA ILE A 476 -17.91 40.23 -15.15
C ILE A 476 -19.33 40.60 -14.68
N ILE A 477 -20.30 39.70 -14.84
CA ILE A 477 -21.69 39.92 -14.41
C ILE A 477 -21.78 40.11 -12.90
N ALA A 478 -21.04 39.33 -12.11
CA ALA A 478 -21.02 39.46 -10.65
C ALA A 478 -20.40 40.79 -10.19
N ILE A 479 -19.32 41.25 -10.84
CA ILE A 479 -18.70 42.56 -10.57
C ILE A 479 -19.63 43.71 -10.95
N LEU A 480 -20.30 43.63 -12.11
CA LEU A 480 -21.28 44.62 -12.54
C LEU A 480 -22.51 44.66 -11.61
N ALA A 481 -23.00 43.50 -11.15
CA ALA A 481 -24.10 43.44 -10.20
C ALA A 481 -23.71 44.01 -8.83
N GLY A 482 -22.54 43.64 -8.31
CA GLY A 482 -22.01 44.14 -7.03
C GLY A 482 -21.76 45.65 -7.04
N THR A 483 -21.21 46.18 -8.13
CA THR A 483 -21.03 47.63 -8.30
C THR A 483 -22.36 48.38 -8.43
N THR A 484 -23.35 47.80 -9.12
CA THR A 484 -24.69 48.39 -9.21
C THR A 484 -25.38 48.46 -7.84
N ILE A 485 -25.27 47.40 -7.03
CA ILE A 485 -25.82 47.36 -5.68
C ILE A 485 -25.16 48.42 -4.78
N LEU A 486 -23.83 48.54 -4.84
CA LEU A 486 -23.08 49.56 -4.10
C LEU A 486 -23.49 50.98 -4.52
N ILE A 487 -23.63 51.24 -5.82
CA ILE A 487 -24.09 52.54 -6.33
C ILE A 487 -25.49 52.84 -5.77
N VAL A 488 -26.45 51.92 -5.92
CA VAL A 488 -27.82 52.11 -5.40
C VAL A 488 -27.83 52.37 -3.90
N PHE A 489 -27.01 51.66 -3.13
CA PHE A 489 -26.90 51.88 -1.69
C PHE A 489 -26.35 53.26 -1.35
N PHE A 490 -25.26 53.70 -2.00
CA PHE A 490 -24.68 55.02 -1.80
C PHE A 490 -25.62 56.14 -2.24
N THR A 491 -26.32 55.99 -3.38
CA THR A 491 -27.29 56.98 -3.85
C THR A 491 -28.48 57.08 -2.90
N SER A 492 -29.00 55.95 -2.43
CA SER A 492 -30.11 55.90 -1.46
C SER A 492 -29.72 56.53 -0.12
N PHE A 493 -28.50 56.26 0.35
CA PHE A 493 -27.94 56.86 1.56
C PHE A 493 -27.76 58.38 1.41
N ALA A 494 -27.21 58.83 0.29
CA ALA A 494 -27.04 60.26 -0.01
C ALA A 494 -28.39 61.00 -0.10
N VAL A 495 -29.37 60.42 -0.80
CA VAL A 495 -30.74 60.97 -0.91
C VAL A 495 -31.45 61.00 0.45
N GLY A 496 -31.30 59.94 1.26
CA GLY A 496 -31.84 59.90 2.62
C GLY A 496 -31.27 61.00 3.52
N ASN A 497 -29.95 61.21 3.46
CA ASN A 497 -29.29 62.28 4.21
C ASN A 497 -29.66 63.68 3.70
N TYR A 498 -29.81 63.86 2.39
CA TYR A 498 -30.27 65.12 1.80
C TYR A 498 -31.70 65.46 2.25
N ARG A 499 -32.63 64.51 2.22
CA ARG A 499 -34.01 64.71 2.69
C ARG A 499 -34.08 65.03 4.18
N ARG A 500 -33.26 64.37 5.01
CA ARG A 500 -33.16 64.68 6.45
C ARG A 500 -32.64 66.10 6.73
N LYS A 501 -31.74 66.63 5.89
CA LYS A 501 -31.25 68.01 5.99
C LYS A 501 -32.26 69.06 5.54
N LYS A 502 -33.19 68.74 4.62
CA LYS A 502 -34.22 69.67 4.14
C LYS A 502 -35.44 69.79 5.09
N ASN A 503 -35.69 68.75 5.89
CA ASN A 503 -36.80 68.69 6.84
C ASN A 503 -36.39 69.08 8.27
N LYS A 504 -35.13 69.51 8.47
CA LYS A 504 -34.68 70.29 9.63
C LYS A 504 -34.50 71.72 9.17
#